data_AF-A0AAW2DCJ3-F1
#
_entry.id   AF-A0AAW2DCJ3-F1
#
_cell.length_a   1.000
_cell.length_b   1.000
_cell.length_c   1.000
_cell.angle_alpha   90.00
_cell.angle_beta   90.00
_cell.angle_gamma   90.00
#
_symmetry.space_group_name_H-M   'P 1'
#
loop_
_entity.id
_entity.type
_entity.pdbx_description
1 polymer ?
#
loop_
_entity_poly.entity_id
_entity_poly.type
_entity_poly.pdbx_seq_one_letter_code
_entity_poly.pdbx_strand_id
1 'polypeptide(L)'
;MSICVTTFLILLAMVTTISCLQELELVQMAHTHVLQARNWVQAFVALHKSCQDWNNHVGTSLSDCAKFYDESESRLSRLLSDESYTHDDARTWLSGVMANHRSCLDGLGDQKGFAEAHEVVKNLTMILSEALGLYGKSVGKTN
;
A
#
# COMPACT_ATOMS: atom_id res chain seq x y z
N MET A 1 44.56 -7.47 -9.47
CA MET A 1 43.27 -7.83 -10.09
C MET A 1 42.32 -8.55 -9.14
N SER A 2 42.77 -9.51 -8.31
CA SER A 2 41.91 -10.28 -7.39
C SER A 2 41.19 -9.45 -6.30
N ILE A 3 41.88 -8.51 -5.64
CA ILE A 3 41.32 -7.71 -4.52
C ILE A 3 40.20 -6.76 -4.99
N CYS A 4 40.33 -6.18 -6.19
CA CYS A 4 39.31 -5.27 -6.73
C CYS A 4 38.02 -6.01 -7.13
N VAL A 5 38.14 -7.26 -7.56
CA VAL A 5 36.98 -8.09 -7.92
C VAL A 5 36.24 -8.52 -6.65
N THR A 6 36.95 -8.93 -5.60
CA THR A 6 36.30 -9.32 -4.34
C THR A 6 35.64 -8.14 -3.64
N THR A 7 36.25 -6.96 -3.62
CA THR A 7 35.61 -5.76 -3.05
C THR A 7 34.38 -5.34 -3.85
N PHE A 8 34.44 -5.40 -5.19
CA PHE A 8 33.29 -5.09 -6.04
C PHE A 8 32.11 -6.07 -5.80
N LEU A 9 32.38 -7.36 -5.67
CA LEU A 9 31.35 -8.37 -5.39
C LEU A 9 30.71 -8.18 -3.99
N ILE A 10 31.51 -7.83 -2.98
CA ILE A 10 31.00 -7.54 -1.63
C ILE A 10 30.08 -6.32 -1.65
N LEU A 11 30.46 -5.25 -2.36
CA LEU A 11 29.63 -4.05 -2.48
C LEU A 11 28.30 -4.34 -3.18
N LEU A 12 28.32 -5.14 -4.25
CA LEU A 12 27.09 -5.54 -4.94
C LEU A 12 26.15 -6.33 -4.03
N ALA A 13 26.67 -7.30 -3.28
CA ALA A 13 25.87 -8.10 -2.36
C ALA A 13 25.20 -7.21 -1.30
N MET A 14 25.96 -6.27 -0.70
CA MET A 14 25.44 -5.33 0.29
C MET A 14 24.33 -4.43 -0.27
N VAL A 15 24.48 -3.92 -1.50
CA VAL A 15 23.45 -3.07 -2.13
C VAL A 15 22.16 -3.87 -2.39
N THR A 16 22.28 -5.12 -2.83
CA THR A 16 21.10 -5.97 -3.10
C THR A 16 20.34 -6.33 -1.83
N THR A 17 21.05 -6.64 -0.74
CA THR A 17 20.39 -6.98 0.53
C THR A 17 19.71 -5.77 1.15
N ILE A 18 20.34 -4.59 1.11
CA ILE A 18 19.72 -3.34 1.60
C ILE A 18 18.45 -3.01 0.81
N SER A 19 18.49 -3.13 -0.52
CA SER A 19 17.32 -2.83 -1.36
C SER A 19 16.15 -3.76 -1.07
N CYS A 20 16.42 -5.07 -0.92
CA CYS A 20 15.40 -6.07 -0.57
C CYS A 20 14.79 -5.83 0.83
N LEU A 21 15.62 -5.45 1.81
CA LEU A 21 15.15 -5.09 3.15
C LEU A 21 14.24 -3.86 3.12
N GLN A 22 14.60 -2.84 2.33
CA GLN A 22 13.79 -1.63 2.20
C GLN A 22 12.46 -1.90 1.48
N GLU A 23 12.45 -2.74 0.44
CA GLU A 23 11.22 -3.18 -0.24
C GLU A 23 10.26 -3.86 0.75
N LEU A 24 10.76 -4.81 1.54
CA LEU A 24 9.96 -5.51 2.54
C LEU A 24 9.41 -4.56 3.62
N GLU A 25 10.25 -3.64 4.11
CA GLU A 25 9.85 -2.65 5.12
C GLU A 25 8.71 -1.75 4.62
N LEU A 26 8.79 -1.25 3.39
CA LEU A 26 7.75 -0.42 2.80
C LEU A 26 6.44 -1.18 2.59
N VAL A 27 6.52 -2.44 2.13
CA VAL A 27 5.33 -3.30 1.98
C VAL A 27 4.68 -3.56 3.34
N GLN A 28 5.46 -3.81 4.39
CA GLN A 28 4.95 -4.05 5.74
C GLN A 28 4.31 -2.78 6.34
N MET A 29 4.89 -1.61 6.11
CA MET A 29 4.28 -0.35 6.49
C MET A 29 2.97 -0.11 5.72
N ALA A 30 2.97 -0.31 4.40
CA ALA A 30 1.75 -0.18 3.59
C ALA A 30 0.64 -1.11 4.11
N HIS A 31 0.99 -2.37 4.45
CA HIS A 31 0.06 -3.35 4.99
C HIS A 31 -0.55 -2.90 6.31
N THR A 32 0.29 -2.43 7.23
CA THR A 32 -0.15 -1.90 8.53
C THR A 32 -1.14 -0.74 8.37
N HIS A 33 -0.82 0.22 7.49
CA HIS A 33 -1.67 1.39 7.23
C HIS A 33 -2.98 1.02 6.53
N VAL A 34 -2.96 0.05 5.59
CA VAL A 34 -4.18 -0.49 4.96
C VAL A 34 -5.07 -1.18 5.99
N LEU A 35 -4.50 -1.97 6.90
CA LEU A 35 -5.26 -2.61 7.98
C LEU A 35 -5.92 -1.60 8.91
N GLN A 36 -5.19 -0.54 9.29
CA GLN A 36 -5.73 0.54 10.11
C GLN A 36 -6.90 1.25 9.41
N ALA A 37 -6.72 1.60 8.13
CA ALA A 37 -7.76 2.23 7.33
C ALA A 37 -8.98 1.31 7.18
N ARG A 38 -8.78 0.02 6.88
CA ARG A 38 -9.85 -0.99 6.78
C ARG A 38 -10.65 -1.08 8.07
N ASN A 39 -9.99 -1.24 9.21
CA ASN A 39 -10.63 -1.39 10.51
C ASN A 39 -11.44 -0.14 10.88
N TRP A 40 -10.89 1.04 10.60
CA TRP A 40 -11.60 2.30 10.81
C TRP A 40 -12.86 2.39 9.95
N VAL A 41 -12.75 2.15 8.63
CA VAL A 41 -13.91 2.23 7.72
C VAL A 41 -14.99 1.23 8.14
N GLN A 42 -14.61 -0.01 8.46
CA GLN A 42 -15.54 -1.04 8.90
C GLN A 42 -16.26 -0.66 10.20
N ALA A 43 -15.53 -0.14 11.19
CA ALA A 43 -16.12 0.33 12.43
C ALA A 43 -17.07 1.51 12.20
N PHE A 44 -16.66 2.48 11.38
CA PHE A 44 -17.48 3.65 11.05
C PHE A 44 -18.80 3.22 10.37
N VAL A 45 -18.71 2.31 9.40
CA VAL A 45 -19.89 1.72 8.73
C VAL A 45 -20.78 0.96 9.70
N ALA A 46 -20.21 0.18 10.61
CA ALA A 46 -21.01 -0.56 11.60
C ALA A 46 -21.77 0.37 12.55
N LEU A 47 -21.14 1.44 13.05
CA LEU A 47 -21.78 2.41 13.96
C LEU A 47 -22.92 3.14 13.27
N HIS A 48 -22.66 3.73 12.11
CA HIS A 48 -23.61 4.65 11.50
C HIS A 48 -24.76 3.94 10.78
N LYS A 49 -24.63 2.65 10.42
CA LYS A 49 -25.67 1.88 9.70
C LYS A 49 -26.99 1.79 10.48
N SER A 50 -26.91 2.01 11.79
CA SER A 50 -28.06 2.04 12.70
C SER A 50 -28.72 3.42 12.82
N CYS A 51 -28.06 4.50 12.39
CA CYS A 51 -28.57 5.86 12.48
C CYS A 51 -29.39 6.22 11.23
N GLN A 52 -30.64 6.65 11.42
CA GLN A 52 -31.55 7.08 10.33
C GLN A 52 -31.03 8.27 9.51
N ASP A 53 -30.02 8.98 10.00
CA ASP A 53 -29.41 10.16 9.36
C ASP A 53 -28.28 9.80 8.39
N TRP A 54 -28.13 8.52 8.06
CA TRP A 54 -27.14 8.06 7.08
C TRP A 54 -27.50 8.61 5.70
N ASN A 55 -26.76 9.61 5.20
CA ASN A 55 -26.83 10.01 3.79
C ASN A 55 -26.37 8.86 2.88
N ASN A 56 -27.30 8.27 2.14
CA ASN A 56 -27.09 7.07 1.30
C ASN A 56 -25.82 7.12 0.43
N HIS A 57 -25.42 8.31 -0.03
CA HIS A 57 -24.21 8.49 -0.82
C HIS A 57 -22.93 8.23 0.00
N VAL A 58 -22.83 8.85 1.18
CA VAL A 58 -21.70 8.68 2.13
C VAL A 58 -21.50 7.21 2.50
N GLY A 59 -22.60 6.46 2.61
CA GLY A 59 -22.59 5.06 3.04
C GLY A 59 -22.18 4.11 1.97
N THR A 60 -22.57 4.44 0.74
CA THR A 60 -22.09 3.74 -0.43
C THR A 60 -20.58 3.95 -0.57
N SER A 61 -20.09 5.20 -0.49
CA SER A 61 -18.66 5.51 -0.57
C SER A 61 -17.82 4.81 0.51
N LEU A 62 -18.27 4.85 1.78
CA LEU A 62 -17.56 4.16 2.87
C LEU A 62 -17.63 2.63 2.75
N SER A 63 -18.75 2.08 2.28
CA SER A 63 -18.85 0.63 2.02
C SER A 63 -17.91 0.21 0.89
N ASP A 64 -17.74 1.03 -0.13
CA ASP A 64 -16.80 0.77 -1.22
C ASP A 64 -15.35 0.93 -0.78
N CYS A 65 -15.04 1.93 0.05
CA CYS A 65 -13.75 2.02 0.74
C CYS A 65 -13.39 0.75 1.52
N ALA A 66 -14.36 0.16 2.24
CA ALA A 66 -14.13 -1.08 2.98
C ALA A 66 -13.70 -2.22 2.06
N LYS A 67 -14.35 -2.37 0.91
CA LYS A 67 -13.99 -3.37 -0.12
C LYS A 67 -12.62 -3.08 -0.73
N PHE A 68 -12.33 -1.82 -1.04
CA PHE A 68 -11.05 -1.40 -1.60
C PHE A 68 -9.89 -1.71 -0.67
N TYR A 69 -10.05 -1.50 0.64
CA TYR A 69 -9.02 -1.83 1.63
C TYR A 69 -8.93 -3.33 1.92
N ASP A 70 -10.03 -4.08 1.83
CA ASP A 70 -10.01 -5.55 1.91
C ASP A 70 -9.23 -6.17 0.75
N GLU A 71 -9.49 -5.73 -0.48
CA GLU A 71 -8.73 -6.15 -1.65
C GLU A 71 -7.26 -5.73 -1.56
N SER A 72 -7.00 -4.51 -1.06
CA SER A 72 -5.63 -4.01 -0.87
C SER A 72 -4.85 -4.83 0.16
N GLU A 73 -5.50 -5.23 1.25
CA GLU A 73 -4.92 -6.08 2.28
C GLU A 73 -4.52 -7.43 1.69
N SER A 74 -5.41 -8.07 0.91
CA SER A 74 -5.12 -9.36 0.29
C SER A 74 -3.89 -9.32 -0.64
N ARG A 75 -3.73 -8.23 -1.39
CA ARG A 75 -2.59 -7.99 -2.29
C ARG A 75 -1.28 -7.79 -1.52
N LEU A 76 -1.31 -7.03 -0.43
CA LEU A 76 -0.13 -6.78 0.40
C LEU A 76 0.25 -8.01 1.21
N SER A 77 -0.71 -8.75 1.75
CA SER A 77 -0.47 -10.03 2.43
C SER A 77 0.20 -11.05 1.51
N ARG A 78 -0.13 -11.04 0.22
CA ARG A 78 0.57 -11.87 -0.77
C ARG A 78 2.03 -11.48 -0.95
N LEU A 79 2.36 -10.19 -0.92
CA LEU A 79 3.76 -9.71 -0.97
C LEU A 79 4.57 -10.02 0.27
N LEU A 80 3.90 -10.17 1.41
CA LEU A 80 4.50 -10.54 2.69
C LEU A 80 4.53 -12.05 2.93
N SER A 81 3.93 -12.84 2.05
CA SER A 81 3.90 -14.29 2.16
C SER A 81 5.17 -14.94 1.61
N ASP A 82 5.37 -16.21 1.93
CA ASP A 82 6.45 -17.03 1.36
C ASP A 82 6.18 -17.44 -0.11
N GLU A 83 5.07 -16.98 -0.72
CA GLU A 83 4.80 -17.23 -2.14
C GLU A 83 5.79 -16.48 -3.03
N SER A 84 6.34 -17.17 -4.02
CA SER A 84 7.17 -16.52 -5.04
C SER A 84 6.32 -15.60 -5.92
N TYR A 85 6.77 -14.37 -6.11
CA TYR A 85 6.19 -13.40 -7.04
C TYR A 85 7.28 -12.73 -7.87
N THR A 86 6.90 -12.20 -9.04
CA THR A 86 7.82 -11.38 -9.85
C THR A 86 7.76 -9.92 -9.41
N HIS A 87 8.80 -9.17 -9.76
CA HIS A 87 8.82 -7.73 -9.51
C HIS A 87 7.67 -6.98 -10.23
N ASP A 88 7.22 -7.50 -11.38
CA ASP A 88 6.05 -6.97 -12.09
C ASP A 88 4.74 -7.31 -11.38
N ASP A 89 4.61 -8.48 -10.77
CA ASP A 89 3.48 -8.82 -9.90
C ASP A 89 3.41 -7.85 -8.72
N ALA A 90 4.54 -7.60 -8.05
CA ALA A 90 4.61 -6.66 -6.94
C ALA A 90 4.24 -5.24 -7.34
N ARG A 91 4.79 -4.76 -8.46
CA ARG A 91 4.42 -3.45 -9.01
C ARG A 91 2.93 -3.38 -9.35
N THR A 92 2.37 -4.43 -9.94
CA THR A 92 0.94 -4.50 -10.30
C THR A 92 0.07 -4.44 -9.05
N TRP A 93 0.38 -5.25 -8.05
CA TRP A 93 -0.39 -5.30 -6.80
C TRP A 93 -0.29 -3.99 -6.02
N LEU A 94 0.90 -3.40 -5.88
CA LEU A 94 1.09 -2.09 -5.27
C LEU A 94 0.38 -0.96 -6.02
N SER A 95 0.37 -1.01 -7.35
CA SER A 95 -0.37 -0.03 -8.18
C SER A 95 -1.88 -0.16 -7.94
N GLY A 96 -2.37 -1.39 -7.81
CA GLY A 96 -3.76 -1.65 -7.44
C GLY A 96 -4.11 -1.14 -6.04
N VAL A 97 -3.23 -1.30 -5.06
CA VAL A 97 -3.41 -0.73 -3.70
C VAL A 97 -3.48 0.79 -3.75
N MET A 98 -2.58 1.44 -4.51
CA MET A 98 -2.60 2.90 -4.72
C MET A 98 -3.91 3.36 -5.37
N ALA A 99 -4.39 2.66 -6.40
CA ALA A 99 -5.64 3.00 -7.08
C ALA A 99 -6.85 2.86 -6.14
N ASN A 100 -6.90 1.78 -5.36
CA ASN A 100 -7.94 1.53 -4.36
C ASN A 100 -7.96 2.62 -3.27
N HIS A 101 -6.78 2.97 -2.75
CA HIS A 101 -6.62 4.05 -1.77
C HIS A 101 -7.12 5.40 -2.31
N ARG A 102 -6.70 5.79 -3.53
CA ARG A 102 -7.16 7.04 -4.16
C ARG A 102 -8.66 7.04 -4.43
N SER A 103 -9.21 5.93 -4.93
CA SER A 103 -10.65 5.80 -5.18
C SER A 103 -11.47 5.95 -3.91
N CYS A 104 -10.95 5.44 -2.78
CA CYS A 104 -11.56 5.66 -1.48
C CYS A 104 -11.55 7.14 -1.08
N LEU A 105 -10.39 7.83 -1.22
CA LEU A 105 -10.29 9.26 -0.93
C LEU A 105 -11.25 10.10 -1.79
N ASP A 106 -11.30 9.82 -3.09
CA ASP A 106 -12.16 10.53 -4.04
C ASP A 106 -13.65 10.33 -3.72
N GLY A 107 -14.04 9.11 -3.33
CA GLY A 107 -15.42 8.80 -2.93
C GLY A 107 -15.87 9.49 -1.64
N LEU A 108 -14.93 9.88 -0.77
CA LEU A 108 -15.21 10.54 0.51
C LEU A 108 -15.27 12.08 0.39
N GLY A 109 -14.59 12.66 -0.61
CA GLY A 109 -14.65 14.10 -0.92
C GLY A 109 -14.34 15.01 0.28
N ASP A 110 -15.00 16.19 0.35
CA ASP A 110 -14.85 17.18 1.44
C ASP A 110 -15.75 16.89 2.67
N GLN A 111 -16.23 15.65 2.83
CA GLN A 111 -17.20 15.34 3.88
C GLN A 111 -16.56 15.47 5.27
N LYS A 112 -17.21 16.22 6.17
CA LYS A 112 -16.70 16.56 7.51
C LYS A 112 -16.28 15.35 8.37
N GLY A 113 -16.79 14.14 8.10
CA GLY A 113 -16.38 12.91 8.77
C GLY A 113 -14.99 12.38 8.35
N PHE A 114 -14.46 12.84 7.21
CA PHE A 114 -13.15 12.44 6.71
C PHE A 114 -11.99 13.17 7.41
N ALA A 115 -12.25 14.31 8.06
CA ALA A 115 -11.24 15.02 8.83
C ALA A 115 -10.69 14.19 10.00
N GLU A 116 -11.52 13.34 10.62
CA GLU A 116 -11.10 12.38 11.67
C GLU A 116 -10.38 11.15 11.10
N ALA A 117 -10.65 10.78 9.84
CA ALA A 117 -9.98 9.70 9.13
C ALA A 117 -8.60 10.12 8.58
N HIS A 118 -8.40 11.42 8.35
CA HIS A 118 -7.27 12.02 7.65
C HIS A 118 -5.90 11.66 8.24
N GLU A 119 -5.81 11.55 9.56
CA GLU A 119 -4.56 11.26 10.27
C GLU A 119 -4.08 9.81 10.06
N VAL A 120 -5.00 8.86 9.84
CA VAL A 120 -4.65 7.45 9.59
C VAL A 120 -4.23 7.22 8.13
N VAL A 121 -4.75 8.05 7.22
CA VAL A 121 -4.76 7.77 5.77
C VAL A 121 -3.67 8.55 5.02
N LYS A 122 -3.17 9.68 5.55
CA LYS A 122 -2.19 10.56 4.88
C LYS A 122 -0.84 9.91 4.56
N ASN A 123 -0.36 9.02 5.42
CA ASN A 123 0.98 8.44 5.23
C ASN A 123 0.99 7.33 4.19
N LEU A 124 -0.17 6.73 3.88
CA LEU A 124 -0.26 5.59 2.97
C LEU A 124 0.08 5.97 1.52
N THR A 125 -0.35 7.15 1.05
CA THR A 125 0.02 7.64 -0.30
C THR A 125 1.54 7.76 -0.47
N MET A 126 2.24 8.27 0.55
CA MET A 126 3.69 8.42 0.51
C MET A 126 4.39 7.06 0.50
N ILE A 127 4.02 6.16 1.42
CA ILE A 127 4.60 4.81 1.53
C ILE A 127 4.41 4.04 0.22
N LEU A 128 3.20 4.06 -0.36
CA LEU A 128 2.92 3.37 -1.61
C LEU A 128 3.68 3.96 -2.80
N SER A 129 3.89 5.28 -2.82
CA SER A 129 4.68 5.94 -3.87
C SER A 129 6.16 5.54 -3.78
N GLU A 130 6.70 5.45 -2.57
CA GLU A 130 8.08 5.00 -2.34
C GLU A 130 8.25 3.54 -2.71
N ALA A 131 7.32 2.66 -2.30
CA ALA A 131 7.33 1.25 -2.65
C ALA A 131 7.31 1.07 -4.18
N LEU A 132 6.39 1.75 -4.87
CA LEU A 132 6.34 1.74 -6.34
C LEU A 132 7.62 2.29 -6.99
N GLY A 133 8.30 3.23 -6.34
CA GLY A 133 9.60 3.75 -6.77
C GLY A 133 10.72 2.72 -6.68
N LEU A 134 10.73 1.87 -5.64
CA LEU A 134 11.66 0.74 -5.54
C LEU A 134 11.33 -0.33 -6.58
N TYR A 135 10.07 -0.76 -6.61
CA TYR A 135 9.56 -1.74 -7.59
C TYR A 135 9.42 -1.20 -9.03
N GLY A 136 9.85 0.04 -9.28
CA GLY A 136 9.88 0.65 -10.62
C GLY A 136 11.29 0.70 -11.24
N LYS A 137 12.35 0.51 -10.43
CA LYS A 137 13.75 0.69 -10.85
C LYS A 137 14.35 -0.49 -11.62
N SER A 138 13.57 -1.51 -11.97
CA SER A 138 14.07 -2.70 -12.68
C SER A 138 14.27 -2.52 -14.20
N VAL A 139 13.93 -1.37 -14.80
CA VAL A 139 14.14 -1.12 -16.25
C VAL A 139 15.31 -0.15 -16.46
N GLY A 140 16.51 -0.68 -16.30
CA GLY A 140 17.77 0.03 -16.53
C GLY A 140 18.97 -0.90 -16.65
N LYS A 141 18.78 -2.12 -17.18
CA LYS A 141 19.87 -3.01 -17.58
C LYS A 141 19.64 -3.52 -19.00
N THR A 142 20.32 -2.85 -19.92
CA THR A 142 20.91 -3.33 -21.18
C THR A 142 20.01 -4.03 -22.21
N ASN A 143 19.82 -3.39 -23.35
CA ASN A 143 20.38 -3.87 -24.62
C ASN A 143 21.24 -2.77 -25.24
#